data_AF-A0A937PYH3-F1
#
_entry.id   AF-A0A937PYH3-F1
#
_cell.length_a   1.000
_cell.length_b   1.000
_cell.length_c   1.000
_cell.angle_alpha   90.00
_cell.angle_beta   90.00
_cell.angle_gamma   90.00
#
_symmetry.space_group_name_H-M   'P 1'
#
loop_
_entity.id
_entity.type
_entity.pdbx_description
1 polymer ?
#
loop_
_entity_poly.entity_id
_entity_poly.type
_entity_poly.pdbx_seq_one_letter_code
_entity_poly.pdbx_strand_id
1 'polypeptide(L)'
;MKERALTRNLIIAGVVVAVAATAAVLWAAGGDGAAPPAPAAPVAPAQWEHLALQHEAARVIGDADLSQRIRGLGREGWELVGVTNCAKDGTTTQSIFFFKRPLRRPAD
;
A
#
# COMPACT_ATOMS: atom_id res chain seq x y z
N MET A 1 18.04 -48.31 -14.10
CA MET A 1 17.00 -47.67 -14.91
C MET A 1 15.66 -48.36 -14.68
N LYS A 2 14.79 -47.75 -13.86
CA LYS A 2 13.35 -47.99 -13.86
C LYS A 2 12.68 -46.90 -13.03
N GLU A 3 12.25 -45.85 -13.71
CA GLU A 3 11.20 -44.94 -13.25
C GLU A 3 9.95 -45.76 -12.96
N ARG A 4 9.25 -45.52 -11.83
CA ARG A 4 7.78 -45.56 -11.73
C ARG A 4 7.27 -44.74 -10.55
N ALA A 5 6.28 -43.91 -10.92
CA ALA A 5 5.09 -43.54 -10.16
C ALA A 5 5.27 -42.67 -8.91
N LEU A 6 5.10 -41.37 -9.14
CA LEU A 6 4.66 -40.37 -8.18
C LEU A 6 3.26 -40.75 -7.67
N THR A 7 3.18 -41.27 -6.45
CA THR A 7 1.92 -41.65 -5.79
C THR A 7 1.19 -40.39 -5.32
N ARG A 8 0.02 -40.13 -5.94
CA ARG A 8 -1.05 -39.26 -5.42
C ARG A 8 -1.45 -39.73 -4.02
N ASN A 9 -1.50 -38.81 -3.06
CA ASN A 9 -2.58 -38.68 -2.04
C ASN A 9 -2.07 -37.85 -0.86
N LEU A 10 -2.62 -36.65 -0.68
CA LEU A 10 -2.94 -36.21 0.68
C LEU A 10 -4.11 -35.23 0.63
N ILE A 11 -5.29 -35.78 0.86
CA ILE A 11 -6.50 -35.03 1.18
C ILE A 11 -6.67 -35.09 2.71
N ILE A 12 -7.21 -34.01 3.27
CA ILE A 12 -7.96 -33.88 4.53
C ILE A 12 -7.14 -33.87 5.83
N ALA A 13 -7.18 -32.74 6.54
CA ALA A 13 -7.93 -32.59 7.79
C ALA A 13 -7.32 -31.48 8.67
N GLY A 14 -8.15 -30.62 9.22
CA GLY A 14 -7.73 -29.77 10.34
C GLY A 14 -8.43 -28.42 10.44
N VAL A 15 -9.76 -28.41 10.45
CA VAL A 15 -10.52 -27.30 11.07
C VAL A 15 -10.13 -27.29 12.55
N VAL A 16 -9.52 -26.21 13.03
CA VAL A 16 -9.37 -25.93 14.46
C VAL A 16 -10.08 -24.61 14.75
N VAL A 17 -11.36 -24.73 15.11
CA VAL A 17 -12.09 -23.70 15.85
C VAL A 17 -11.88 -24.01 17.33
N ALA A 18 -11.34 -23.06 18.10
CA ALA A 18 -11.47 -23.09 19.55
C ALA A 18 -11.42 -21.66 20.12
N VAL A 19 -12.58 -21.24 20.59
CA VAL A 19 -12.87 -20.08 21.43
C VAL A 19 -12.27 -20.30 22.83
N ALA A 20 -11.57 -19.31 23.39
CA ALA A 20 -11.28 -19.20 24.82
C ALA A 20 -11.38 -17.70 25.19
N ALA A 21 -12.49 -17.21 25.76
CA ALA A 21 -12.97 -17.37 27.14
C ALA A 21 -12.00 -16.81 28.21
N THR A 22 -12.20 -15.52 28.52
CA THR A 22 -12.23 -14.91 29.86
C THR A 22 -11.21 -15.33 30.94
N ALA A 23 -10.33 -14.40 31.29
CA ALA A 23 -9.83 -14.16 32.66
C ALA A 23 -10.02 -12.66 32.94
N ALA A 24 -10.96 -12.25 33.82
CA ALA A 24 -10.78 -12.15 35.28
C ALA A 24 -9.70 -11.11 35.65
N VAL A 25 -9.84 -10.16 36.57
CA VAL A 25 -10.86 -9.76 37.54
C VAL A 25 -10.29 -8.49 38.20
N LEU A 26 -11.17 -7.56 38.60
CA LEU A 26 -11.00 -6.51 39.61
C LEU A 26 -9.72 -5.63 39.59
N TRP A 27 -9.89 -4.35 39.25
CA TRP A 27 -9.43 -3.28 40.14
C TRP A 27 -10.58 -2.31 40.41
N ALA A 28 -10.66 -1.94 41.68
CA ALA A 28 -11.76 -1.25 42.31
C ALA A 28 -11.82 0.24 41.94
N ALA A 29 -13.06 0.71 41.80
CA ALA A 29 -13.60 1.99 42.24
C ALA A 29 -12.62 3.11 42.64
N GLY A 30 -12.62 4.18 41.85
CA GLY A 30 -12.13 5.49 42.27
C GLY A 30 -12.09 6.49 41.11
N GLY A 31 -13.16 7.26 40.93
CA GLY A 31 -13.14 8.47 40.09
C GLY A 31 -14.41 8.69 39.29
N ASP A 32 -15.25 9.61 39.78
CA ASP A 32 -16.27 10.40 39.09
C ASP A 32 -16.59 10.06 37.63
N GLY A 33 -17.80 9.55 37.41
CA GLY A 33 -18.81 10.24 36.58
C GLY A 33 -18.50 10.63 35.13
N ALA A 34 -17.43 10.14 34.51
CA ALA A 34 -17.18 10.34 33.08
C ALA A 34 -17.67 9.11 32.32
N ALA A 35 -18.81 9.23 31.63
CA ALA A 35 -19.24 8.25 30.65
C ALA A 35 -18.06 7.91 29.71
N PRO A 36 -17.78 6.63 29.44
CA PRO A 36 -16.71 6.25 28.54
C PRO A 36 -16.94 6.95 27.19
N PRO A 37 -15.91 7.57 26.56
CA PRO A 37 -16.06 8.14 25.24
C PRO A 37 -16.59 7.04 24.32
N ALA A 38 -17.70 7.32 23.64
CA ALA A 38 -18.25 6.42 22.65
C ALA A 38 -17.12 5.97 21.70
N PRO A 39 -17.04 4.68 21.33
CA PRO A 39 -16.01 4.21 20.41
C PRO A 39 -16.09 5.06 19.15
N ALA A 40 -14.99 5.77 18.85
CA ALA A 40 -14.89 6.59 17.65
C ALA A 40 -15.33 5.75 16.45
N ALA A 41 -16.28 6.25 15.67
CA ALA A 41 -16.76 5.58 14.48
C ALA A 41 -15.57 5.17 13.61
N PRO A 42 -15.57 3.97 13.01
CA PRO A 42 -14.44 3.50 12.23
C PRO A 42 -14.19 4.46 11.07
N VAL A 43 -13.03 5.14 11.11
CA VAL A 43 -12.58 6.01 10.01
C VAL A 43 -12.30 5.09 8.82
N ALA A 44 -13.18 5.16 7.81
CA ALA A 44 -13.00 4.39 6.58
C ALA A 44 -11.61 4.71 5.98
N PRO A 45 -10.84 3.70 5.54
CA PRO A 45 -9.49 3.90 5.06
C PRO A 45 -9.50 4.86 3.87
N ALA A 46 -8.55 5.81 3.87
CA ALA A 46 -8.32 6.69 2.73
C ALA A 46 -7.93 5.84 1.51
N GLN A 47 -8.69 5.98 0.42
CA GLN A 47 -8.36 5.34 -0.85
C GLN A 47 -7.35 6.20 -1.59
N TRP A 48 -6.32 5.59 -2.15
CA TRP A 48 -5.22 6.26 -2.85
C TRP A 48 -5.16 5.80 -4.30
N GLU A 49 -4.87 6.74 -5.18
CA GLU A 49 -4.52 6.49 -6.57
C GLU A 49 -3.01 6.65 -6.74
N HIS A 50 -2.38 5.76 -7.52
CA HIS A 50 -0.94 5.73 -7.74
C HIS A 50 -0.62 5.86 -9.23
N LEU A 51 0.42 6.60 -9.56
CA LEU A 51 0.89 6.80 -10.93
C LEU A 51 2.42 6.66 -11.01
N ALA A 52 2.91 6.03 -12.07
CA ALA A 52 4.34 5.90 -12.35
C ALA A 52 4.67 6.50 -13.71
N LEU A 53 5.59 7.47 -13.73
CA LEU A 53 6.08 8.12 -14.94
C LEU A 53 7.51 7.64 -15.22
N GLN A 54 7.71 6.99 -16.37
CA GLN A 54 9.03 6.56 -16.82
C GLN A 54 9.67 7.62 -17.72
N HIS A 55 10.96 7.88 -17.53
CA HIS A 55 11.73 8.82 -18.33
C HIS A 55 13.09 8.20 -18.70
N GLU A 56 13.42 8.17 -19.99
CA GLU A 56 14.74 7.75 -20.46
C GLU A 56 15.65 8.96 -20.68
N ALA A 57 16.84 8.92 -20.08
CA ALA A 57 17.81 10.01 -20.12
C ALA A 57 18.45 10.22 -21.51
N ALA A 58 18.28 9.27 -22.44
CA ALA A 58 18.90 9.30 -23.77
C ALA A 58 18.32 10.37 -24.73
N ARG A 59 17.21 11.03 -24.37
CA ARG A 59 16.63 12.10 -25.20
C ARG A 59 17.21 13.46 -24.79
N VAL A 60 18.07 14.02 -25.65
CA VAL A 60 18.68 15.37 -25.58
C VAL A 60 17.65 16.53 -25.46
N ILE A 61 16.36 16.23 -25.60
CA ILE A 61 15.22 17.17 -25.49
C ILE A 61 14.48 17.02 -24.13
N GLY A 62 14.97 16.15 -23.23
CA GLY A 62 14.15 15.45 -22.21
C GLY A 62 13.81 16.19 -20.91
N ASP A 63 14.64 17.13 -20.44
CA ASP A 63 14.49 17.64 -19.06
C ASP A 63 13.39 18.69 -18.90
N ALA A 64 13.18 19.52 -19.93
CA ALA A 64 12.16 20.57 -19.91
C ALA A 64 10.73 19.97 -19.98
N ASP A 65 10.52 18.96 -20.83
CA ASP A 65 9.25 18.24 -20.96
C ASP A 65 8.92 17.46 -19.67
N LEU A 66 9.92 16.79 -19.09
CA LEU A 66 9.78 16.09 -17.82
C LEU A 66 9.38 17.07 -16.71
N SER A 67 10.10 18.19 -16.59
CA SER A 67 9.80 19.23 -15.59
C SER A 67 8.41 19.83 -15.78
N GLN A 68 7.93 19.96 -17.03
CA GLN A 68 6.58 20.42 -17.31
C GLN A 68 5.52 19.38 -16.91
N ARG A 69 5.76 18.09 -17.17
CA ARG A 69 4.86 17.00 -16.76
C ARG A 69 4.75 16.88 -15.24
N ILE A 70 5.88 16.90 -14.52
CA ILE A 70 5.89 16.83 -13.06
C ILE A 70 5.12 18.02 -12.46
N ARG A 71 5.34 19.23 -12.98
CA ARG A 71 4.58 20.42 -12.56
C ARG A 71 3.08 20.31 -12.89
N GLY A 72 2.73 19.72 -14.03
CA GLY A 72 1.35 19.42 -14.40
C GLY A 72 0.68 18.52 -13.36
N LEU A 73 1.33 17.40 -13.03
CA LEU A 73 0.87 16.45 -12.01
C LEU A 73 0.71 17.12 -10.64
N GLY A 74 1.66 17.97 -10.23
CA GLY A 74 1.55 18.74 -8.99
C GLY A 74 0.31 19.64 -8.94
N ARG A 75 -0.04 20.31 -10.06
CA ARG A 75 -1.27 21.13 -10.14
C ARG A 75 -2.56 20.31 -10.12
N GLU A 76 -2.50 19.06 -10.58
CA GLU A 76 -3.61 18.10 -10.51
C GLU A 76 -3.76 17.44 -9.12
N GLY A 77 -2.91 17.80 -8.16
CA GLY A 77 -2.95 17.28 -6.80
C GLY A 77 -2.19 15.96 -6.60
N TRP A 78 -1.34 15.59 -7.55
CA TRP A 78 -0.42 14.46 -7.37
C TRP A 78 0.80 14.87 -6.53
N GLU A 79 1.16 14.00 -5.60
CA GLU A 79 2.35 14.12 -4.76
C GLU A 79 3.43 13.14 -5.24
N LEU A 80 4.64 13.62 -5.52
CA LEU A 80 5.78 12.78 -5.84
C LEU A 80 6.29 12.09 -4.56
N VAL A 81 6.31 10.76 -4.57
CA VAL A 81 6.66 9.94 -3.39
C VAL A 81 7.96 9.15 -3.54
N GLY A 82 8.46 9.01 -4.76
CA GLY A 82 9.70 8.27 -4.97
C GLY A 82 10.24 8.44 -6.37
N VAL A 83 11.55 8.21 -6.50
CA VAL A 83 12.25 8.16 -7.77
C VAL A 83 13.17 6.95 -7.75
N THR A 84 13.04 6.07 -8.74
CA THR A 84 13.91 4.91 -8.92
C THR A 84 14.68 5.03 -10.21
N ASN A 85 16.00 4.92 -10.12
CA ASN A 85 16.89 4.94 -11.27
C ASN A 85 17.21 3.51 -11.69
N CYS A 86 16.99 3.19 -12.96
CA CYS A 86 17.31 1.92 -13.56
C CYS A 86 18.56 2.09 -14.42
N ALA A 87 19.62 1.36 -14.05
CA ALA A 87 20.80 1.23 -14.88
C ALA A 87 20.61 0.11 -15.90
N LYS A 88 20.94 0.40 -17.16
CA LYS A 88 21.06 -0.62 -18.20
C LYS A 88 22.49 -0.56 -18.71
N ASP A 89 23.17 -1.70 -18.71
CA ASP A 89 24.56 -1.81 -19.17
C ASP A 89 25.55 -0.87 -18.44
N GLY A 90 25.40 -0.74 -17.11
CA GLY A 90 26.32 0.04 -16.26
C GLY A 90 26.15 1.56 -16.31
N THR A 91 25.23 2.07 -17.13
CA THR A 91 24.85 3.50 -17.17
C THR A 91 23.40 3.67 -16.72
N THR A 92 23.10 4.72 -15.96
CA THR A 92 21.70 5.06 -15.61
C THR A 92 20.97 5.52 -16.87
N THR A 93 20.07 4.68 -17.37
CA THR A 93 19.40 4.91 -18.66
C THR A 93 17.97 5.39 -18.47
N GLN A 94 17.36 5.08 -17.31
CA GLN A 94 15.95 5.32 -17.07
C GLN A 94 15.69 5.74 -15.62
N SER A 95 14.75 6.67 -15.43
CA SER A 95 14.22 7.09 -14.12
C SER A 95 12.72 6.82 -14.09
N ILE A 96 12.21 6.33 -12.97
CA ILE A 96 10.79 6.10 -12.72
C ILE A 96 10.36 6.97 -11.55
N PHE A 97 9.41 7.88 -11.78
CA PHE A 97 8.86 8.79 -10.80
C PHE A 97 7.51 8.25 -10.32
N PHE A 98 7.37 8.00 -9.02
CA PHE A 98 6.15 7.47 -8.41
C PHE A 98 5.36 8.60 -7.75
N PHE A 99 4.06 8.64 -8.02
CA PHE A 99 3.14 9.63 -7.50
C PHE A 99 1.98 8.96 -6.78
N LYS A 100 1.38 9.67 -5.82
CA LYS A 100 0.09 9.31 -5.21
C LYS A 100 -0.84 10.51 -5.17
N ARG A 101 -2.14 10.26 -5.15
CA ARG A 101 -3.16 11.26 -4.78
C ARG A 101 -4.31 10.59 -4.03
N PRO A 102 -5.01 11.30 -3.13
CA PRO A 102 -6.21 10.76 -2.52
C PRO A 102 -7.30 10.61 -3.58
N LEU A 103 -7.92 9.44 -3.63
CA LEU A 103 -9.13 9.24 -4.44
C LEU A 103 -10.22 10.06 -3.76
N ARG A 104 -10.67 11.15 -4.40
CA ARG A 104 -11.83 11.89 -3.89
C ARG A 104 -13.01 10.90 -3.88
N ARG A 105 -13.46 10.55 -2.67
CA ARG A 105 -14.74 9.87 -2.51
C ARG A 105 -15.78 10.78 -3.16
N PRO A 106 -16.61 10.28 -4.10
CA PRO A 106 -17.74 11.07 -4.59
C PRO A 106 -18.58 11.46 -3.37
N ALA A 107 -18.88 12.77 -3.25
CA ALA A 107 -19.82 13.23 -2.25
C ALA A 107 -21.18 12.64 -2.61
N ASP A 108 -21.78 11.90 -1.67
CA ASP A 108 -23.16 11.44 -1.73
C ASP A 108 -24.10 12.64 -1.50
#